data_AF-A0A818IXF8-F1
#
_entry.id   AF-A0A818IXF8-F1
#
_cell.length_a   1.000
_cell.length_b   1.000
_cell.length_c   1.000
_cell.angle_alpha   90.00
_cell.angle_beta   90.00
_cell.angle_gamma   90.00
#
_symmetry.space_group_name_H-M   'P 1'
#
loop_
_entity.id
_entity.type
_entity.pdbx_description
1 polymer ?
#
loop_
_entity_poly.entity_id
_entity_poly.type
_entity_poly.pdbx_seq_one_letter_code
_entity_poly.pdbx_strand_id
1 'polypeptide(L)'
;MNIPFDHITKSKVQSLNSTISVCNNTNKRQNFTNQTNTLFQSDKIVIVSHFNESLDWLNLLDDEQIPYIVYTRLPKPLAHHLAFVHGHRTSYHQENPSDIVIALRALQWHKYNFMPLSSRNSHYTFKENSSDLQERINYELWKDVLQKELGPSPENRIVTHCCATFAVKREAILAHPAIFYSNILDYIIYKY
;
A
#
# COMPACT_ATOMS: atom_id res chain seq x y z
N MET A 1 13.82 -39.50 -20.26
CA MET A 1 14.96 -39.05 -19.43
C MET A 1 14.34 -38.27 -18.29
N ASN A 2 14.11 -38.95 -17.15
CA ASN A 2 13.41 -38.40 -15.98
C ASN A 2 14.44 -37.76 -15.06
N ILE A 3 14.25 -36.49 -14.72
CA ILE A 3 14.98 -35.81 -13.65
C ILE A 3 14.06 -35.81 -12.43
N PRO A 4 14.47 -36.30 -11.25
CA PRO A 4 13.64 -36.32 -10.07
C PRO A 4 13.55 -34.92 -9.44
N PHE A 5 12.34 -34.53 -9.06
CA PHE A 5 12.09 -33.41 -8.16
C PHE A 5 12.37 -33.87 -6.73
N ASP A 6 13.58 -33.61 -6.24
CA ASP A 6 13.90 -33.76 -4.83
C ASP A 6 13.39 -32.56 -4.02
N HIS A 7 12.50 -32.88 -3.08
CA HIS A 7 12.29 -32.25 -1.77
C HIS A 7 12.72 -30.79 -1.57
N ILE A 8 11.78 -29.85 -1.80
CA ILE A 8 11.79 -28.57 -1.08
C ILE A 8 11.28 -28.82 0.33
N THR A 9 12.21 -28.87 1.29
CA THR A 9 11.95 -28.85 2.72
C THR A 9 11.13 -27.60 3.10
N LYS A 10 10.00 -27.82 3.80
CA LYS A 10 9.23 -26.80 4.49
C LYS A 10 10.15 -26.04 5.46
N SER A 11 10.62 -24.87 5.03
CA SER A 11 11.32 -23.91 5.87
C SER A 11 10.38 -23.44 6.99
N LYS A 12 10.87 -23.53 8.22
CA LYS A 12 10.28 -22.94 9.43
C LYS A 12 9.89 -21.49 9.13
N VAL A 13 8.59 -21.20 9.22
CA VAL A 13 8.12 -19.83 9.49
C VAL A 13 8.65 -19.46 10.87
N GLN A 14 9.85 -18.85 10.91
CA GLN A 14 10.31 -18.16 12.10
C GLN A 14 9.30 -17.04 12.37
N SER A 15 8.72 -17.03 13.57
CA SER A 15 7.89 -15.92 14.05
C SER A 15 8.78 -14.68 14.14
N LEU A 16 8.84 -13.92 13.04
CA LEU A 16 9.43 -12.59 13.02
C LEU A 16 8.57 -11.71 13.95
N ASN A 17 9.08 -11.48 15.15
CA ASN A 17 8.63 -10.44 16.06
C ASN A 17 8.81 -9.10 15.32
N SER A 18 7.74 -8.57 14.75
CA SER A 18 7.77 -7.28 14.06
C SER A 18 7.75 -6.16 15.09
N THR A 19 8.81 -5.37 15.15
CA THR A 19 8.88 -4.15 15.96
C THR A 19 8.08 -3.05 15.26
N ILE A 20 6.92 -2.69 15.82
CA ILE A 20 6.22 -1.46 15.43
C ILE A 20 6.95 -0.31 16.13
N SER A 21 7.66 0.52 15.39
CA SER A 21 8.17 1.79 15.93
C SER A 21 7.08 2.84 15.78
N VAL A 22 6.35 3.11 16.86
CA VAL A 22 5.40 4.24 16.93
C VAL A 22 6.18 5.45 17.42
N CYS A 23 6.27 6.50 16.61
CA CYS A 23 6.78 7.80 17.05
C CYS A 23 5.60 8.66 17.47
N ASN A 24 5.58 9.09 18.74
CA ASN A 24 4.66 10.11 19.24
C ASN A 24 5.44 11.34 19.72
N ASN A 25 4.75 12.46 19.64
CA ASN A 25 5.26 13.80 19.37
C ASN A 25 6.03 14.51 20.52
N THR A 26 6.72 13.80 21.42
CA THR A 26 7.45 14.49 22.51
C THR A 26 8.66 13.79 23.13
N ASN A 27 9.03 12.54 22.82
CA ASN A 27 10.20 11.94 23.48
C ASN A 27 11.00 10.98 22.61
N LYS A 28 12.34 11.10 22.70
CA LYS A 28 13.37 10.19 22.17
C LYS A 28 12.89 8.73 22.20
N ARG A 29 13.19 7.97 21.13
CA ARG A 29 13.00 6.50 20.99
C ARG A 29 12.96 5.79 22.35
N GLN A 30 11.76 5.51 22.85
CA GLN A 30 11.54 4.61 23.97
C GLN A 30 10.81 3.37 23.47
N ASN A 31 11.11 2.22 24.08
CA ASN A 31 10.42 0.95 23.79
C ASN A 31 8.96 1.07 24.27
N PHE A 32 8.05 1.36 23.34
CA PHE A 32 6.64 1.62 23.63
C PHE A 32 5.77 0.38 23.40
N THR A 33 5.56 -0.42 24.45
CA THR A 33 4.52 -1.48 24.44
C THR A 33 3.14 -0.96 24.89
N ASN A 34 3.05 0.21 25.54
CA ASN A 34 1.79 0.72 26.13
C ASN A 34 1.13 1.90 25.38
N GLN A 35 1.72 2.41 24.28
CA GLN A 35 1.17 3.55 23.51
C GLN A 35 0.33 3.16 22.29
N THR A 36 0.17 1.87 22.01
CA THR A 36 -0.67 1.41 20.89
C THR A 36 -2.12 1.88 21.06
N ASN A 37 -2.68 1.86 22.26
CA ASN A 37 -4.09 2.21 22.49
C ASN A 37 -4.44 3.67 22.18
N THR A 38 -3.54 4.63 22.36
CA THR A 38 -3.81 6.06 22.06
C THR A 38 -3.66 6.39 20.58
N LEU A 39 -2.76 5.70 19.86
CA LEU A 39 -2.59 5.90 18.42
C LEU A 39 -3.87 5.55 17.63
N PHE A 40 -4.63 4.57 18.14
CA PHE A 40 -5.90 4.14 17.54
C PHE A 40 -7.10 5.03 17.88
N GLN A 41 -6.94 6.10 18.65
CA GLN A 41 -7.99 7.10 18.83
C GLN A 41 -8.05 8.11 17.68
N SER A 42 -7.03 8.17 16.82
CA SER A 42 -7.06 9.03 15.64
C SER A 42 -7.91 8.43 14.53
N ASP A 43 -8.76 9.27 13.90
CA ASP A 43 -9.54 8.90 12.72
C ASP A 43 -8.69 8.71 11.46
N LYS A 44 -7.45 9.23 11.46
CA LYS A 44 -6.55 9.29 10.31
C LYS A 44 -5.18 8.77 10.70
N ILE A 45 -4.56 7.96 9.83
CA ILE A 45 -3.18 7.51 10.01
C ILE A 45 -2.44 7.48 8.67
N VAL A 46 -1.18 7.92 8.67
CA VAL A 46 -0.28 7.76 7.52
C VAL A 46 0.58 6.52 7.73
N ILE A 47 0.63 5.65 6.74
CA ILE A 47 1.45 4.44 6.72
C ILE A 47 2.54 4.66 5.68
N VAL A 48 3.78 4.71 6.13
CA VAL A 48 4.95 5.02 5.30
C VAL A 48 5.75 3.75 5.08
N SER A 49 5.79 3.27 3.83
CA SER A 49 6.69 2.19 3.42
C SER A 49 8.00 2.78 2.91
N HIS A 50 9.12 2.38 3.51
CA HIS A 50 10.45 2.87 3.15
C HIS A 50 11.44 1.72 3.01
N PHE A 51 12.43 1.92 2.15
CA PHE A 51 13.61 1.07 1.97
C PHE A 51 14.86 1.77 2.52
N ASN A 52 15.38 2.77 1.79
CA ASN A 52 16.59 3.53 2.15
C ASN A 52 16.41 5.06 2.03
N GLU A 53 15.18 5.52 1.85
CA GLU A 53 14.84 6.93 1.69
C GLU A 53 15.02 7.73 2.99
N SER A 54 15.34 9.03 2.87
CA SER A 54 15.26 9.95 4.02
C SER A 54 13.80 10.17 4.43
N LEU A 55 13.58 10.08 5.74
CA LEU A 55 12.27 10.29 6.38
C LEU A 55 12.21 11.60 7.19
N ASP A 56 13.16 12.53 6.98
CA ASP A 56 13.24 13.79 7.75
C ASP A 56 11.99 14.66 7.57
N TRP A 57 11.24 14.44 6.49
CA TRP A 57 9.99 15.13 6.19
C TRP A 57 8.83 14.72 7.10
N LEU A 58 8.92 13.59 7.81
CA LEU A 58 7.88 13.16 8.75
C LEU A 58 7.69 14.14 9.90
N ASN A 59 8.73 14.90 10.26
CA ASN A 59 8.65 15.97 11.25
C ASN A 59 7.66 17.08 10.83
N LEU A 60 7.31 17.19 9.54
CA LEU A 60 6.30 18.14 9.07
C LEU A 60 4.87 17.65 9.32
N LEU A 61 4.67 16.35 9.56
CA LEU A 61 3.39 15.78 9.95
C LEU A 61 3.11 15.99 11.44
N ASP A 62 4.16 16.12 12.24
CA ASP A 62 4.10 16.37 13.67
C ASP A 62 3.44 17.71 13.99
N ASP A 63 3.77 18.77 13.23
CA ASP A 63 3.14 20.10 13.34
C ASP A 63 1.62 20.05 13.10
N GLU A 64 1.18 19.11 12.27
CA GLU A 64 -0.22 18.93 11.85
C GLU A 64 -0.97 17.91 12.72
N GLN A 65 -0.30 17.32 13.72
CA GLN A 65 -0.84 16.25 14.57
C GLN A 65 -1.39 15.06 13.76
N ILE A 66 -0.80 14.76 12.60
CA ILE A 66 -1.18 13.60 11.79
C ILE A 66 -0.31 12.42 12.23
N PRO A 67 -0.88 11.41 12.91
CA PRO A 67 -0.09 10.27 13.35
C PRO A 67 0.36 9.45 12.14
N TYR A 68 1.57 8.94 12.21
CA TYR A 68 2.14 8.09 11.19
C TYR A 68 2.80 6.84 11.76
N ILE A 69 2.87 5.80 10.93
CA ILE A 69 3.61 4.57 11.20
C ILE A 69 4.58 4.38 10.05
N VAL A 70 5.86 4.26 10.38
CA VAL A 70 6.89 3.78 9.46
C VAL A 70 6.85 2.26 9.48
N TYR A 71 6.50 1.67 8.35
CA TYR A 71 5.89 0.36 8.29
C TYR A 71 6.82 -0.74 7.80
N THR A 72 6.71 -1.91 8.45
CA THR A 72 6.90 -3.25 7.84
C THR A 72 5.67 -4.17 7.98
N ARG A 73 4.68 -3.89 8.86
CA ARG A 73 3.40 -4.64 9.02
C ARG A 73 2.18 -3.79 9.48
N LEU A 74 0.96 -4.16 9.04
CA LEU A 74 -0.28 -3.37 9.15
C LEU A 74 -0.72 -3.29 10.60
N PRO A 75 -1.01 -2.08 11.12
CA PRO A 75 -1.49 -1.93 12.47
C PRO A 75 -2.89 -2.54 12.57
N LYS A 76 -3.17 -3.21 13.69
CA LYS A 76 -4.51 -3.64 14.08
C LYS A 76 -4.86 -2.97 15.41
N PRO A 77 -6.05 -2.36 15.56
CA PRO A 77 -7.11 -2.18 14.54
C PRO A 77 -6.72 -1.16 13.44
N LEU A 78 -7.30 -1.28 12.25
CA LEU A 78 -7.10 -0.29 11.18
C LEU A 78 -7.78 1.04 11.55
N ALA A 79 -7.16 2.18 11.27
CA ALA A 79 -7.82 3.50 11.40
C ALA A 79 -8.99 3.61 10.41
N HIS A 80 -9.89 4.60 10.57
CA HIS A 80 -11.00 4.80 9.63
C HIS A 80 -10.49 5.28 8.26
N HIS A 81 -9.49 6.16 8.26
CA HIS A 81 -8.83 6.63 7.07
C HIS A 81 -7.34 6.32 7.13
N LEU A 82 -6.82 5.73 6.06
CA LEU A 82 -5.42 5.37 5.93
C LEU A 82 -4.85 6.05 4.69
N ALA A 83 -3.65 6.59 4.79
CA ALA A 83 -2.86 6.96 3.61
C ALA A 83 -1.62 6.06 3.53
N PHE A 84 -1.49 5.32 2.44
CA PHE A 84 -0.28 4.59 2.10
C PHE A 84 0.62 5.53 1.32
N VAL A 85 1.84 5.73 1.82
CA VAL A 85 2.81 6.64 1.25
C VAL A 85 4.12 5.90 1.03
N HIS A 86 4.63 5.97 -0.20
CA HIS A 86 6.00 5.59 -0.47
C HIS A 86 6.95 6.63 0.15
N GLY A 87 8.02 6.20 0.83
CA GLY A 87 8.85 7.03 1.74
C GLY A 87 9.51 8.29 1.16
N HIS A 88 9.43 8.50 -0.14
CA HIS A 88 9.93 9.70 -0.81
C HIS A 88 8.99 10.90 -0.60
N ARG A 89 9.53 12.05 -0.17
CA ARG A 89 8.78 13.32 -0.13
C ARG A 89 8.34 13.76 -1.53
N THR A 90 9.22 13.57 -2.50
CA THR A 90 9.04 13.96 -3.90
C THR A 90 9.15 12.73 -4.78
N SER A 91 8.27 12.55 -5.75
CA SER A 91 8.28 11.40 -6.65
C SER A 91 8.07 11.84 -8.10
N TYR A 92 8.67 11.12 -9.05
CA TYR A 92 8.44 11.30 -10.49
C TYR A 92 6.94 11.28 -10.85
N HIS A 93 6.15 10.55 -10.09
CA HIS A 93 4.71 10.42 -10.33
C HIS A 93 3.87 11.53 -9.66
N GLN A 94 4.50 12.43 -8.93
CA GLN A 94 3.87 13.61 -8.34
C GLN A 94 4.33 14.84 -9.11
N GLU A 95 3.46 15.36 -9.95
CA GLU A 95 3.68 16.61 -10.68
C GLU A 95 3.09 17.79 -9.90
N ASN A 96 3.93 18.80 -9.70
CA ASN A 96 3.62 20.21 -9.41
C ASN A 96 2.52 20.51 -8.34
N PRO A 97 2.89 20.67 -7.05
CA PRO A 97 4.19 20.41 -6.46
C PRO A 97 4.44 18.92 -6.30
N SER A 98 5.67 18.49 -6.58
CA SER A 98 6.13 17.11 -6.33
C SER A 98 6.35 16.90 -4.83
N ASP A 99 5.34 17.15 -3.99
CA ASP A 99 5.48 17.08 -2.53
C ASP A 99 4.27 16.36 -1.91
N ILE A 100 4.52 15.17 -1.37
CA ILE A 100 3.51 14.36 -0.70
C ILE A 100 2.87 15.07 0.50
N VAL A 101 3.59 15.95 1.19
CA VAL A 101 3.04 16.69 2.34
C VAL A 101 1.93 17.63 1.88
N ILE A 102 2.10 18.27 0.72
CA ILE A 102 1.07 19.14 0.14
C ILE A 102 -0.15 18.31 -0.27
N ALA A 103 0.06 17.14 -0.89
CA ALA A 103 -1.03 16.23 -1.24
C ALA A 103 -1.80 15.75 0.00
N LEU A 104 -1.11 15.35 1.07
CA LEU A 104 -1.71 14.91 2.33
C LEU A 104 -2.51 16.02 3.02
N ARG A 105 -2.04 17.28 2.97
CA ARG A 105 -2.77 18.44 3.48
C ARG A 105 -4.03 18.75 2.67
N ALA A 106 -3.97 18.56 1.35
CA ALA A 106 -5.11 18.78 0.46
C ALA A 106 -6.16 17.65 0.49
N LEU A 107 -5.88 16.52 1.16
CA LEU A 107 -6.77 15.38 1.20
C LEU A 107 -8.14 15.71 1.81
N GLN A 108 -9.19 15.46 1.03
CA GLN A 108 -10.57 15.46 1.51
C GLN A 108 -10.92 14.10 2.10
N TRP A 109 -10.30 13.76 3.25
CA TRP A 109 -10.34 12.43 3.89
C TRP A 109 -11.74 11.77 3.93
N HIS A 110 -12.79 12.55 4.19
CA HIS A 110 -14.15 12.01 4.36
C HIS A 110 -14.92 11.85 3.04
N LYS A 111 -14.47 12.48 1.95
CA LYS A 111 -15.26 12.61 0.72
C LYS A 111 -15.21 11.37 -0.17
N TYR A 112 -14.08 10.68 -0.21
CA TYR A 112 -13.86 9.55 -1.12
C TYR A 112 -13.42 8.30 -0.37
N ASN A 113 -13.84 7.13 -0.85
CA ASN A 113 -13.43 5.84 -0.28
C ASN A 113 -12.00 5.44 -0.68
N PHE A 114 -11.54 5.96 -1.82
CA PHE A 114 -10.20 5.81 -2.35
C PHE A 114 -9.81 7.09 -3.07
N MET A 115 -8.55 7.53 -2.91
CA MET A 115 -8.00 8.67 -3.60
C MET A 115 -6.52 8.44 -3.91
N PRO A 116 -6.11 8.41 -5.19
CA PRO A 116 -4.69 8.38 -5.52
C PRO A 116 -4.03 9.70 -5.10
N LEU A 117 -2.80 9.62 -4.59
CA LEU A 117 -2.00 10.78 -4.18
C LEU A 117 -0.96 11.20 -5.22
N SER A 118 -1.06 10.64 -6.42
CA SER A 118 -0.32 11.05 -7.60
C SER A 118 -1.19 11.90 -8.52
N SER A 119 -0.58 12.90 -9.15
CA SER A 119 -1.26 13.75 -10.14
C SER A 119 -1.14 13.21 -11.56
N ARG A 120 -0.26 12.22 -11.78
CA ARG A 120 -0.01 11.67 -13.12
C ARG A 120 -0.96 10.53 -13.47
N ASN A 121 -1.68 10.70 -14.57
CA ASN A 121 -2.49 9.63 -15.15
C ASN A 121 -1.61 8.51 -15.68
N SER A 122 -2.09 7.28 -15.54
CA SER A 122 -1.53 6.10 -16.18
C SER A 122 -2.61 5.28 -16.85
N HIS A 123 -2.18 4.64 -17.92
CA HIS A 123 -3.04 3.85 -18.77
C HIS A 123 -2.66 2.39 -18.55
N TYR A 124 -3.57 1.63 -17.96
CA TYR A 124 -3.42 0.21 -17.77
C TYR A 124 -4.31 -0.50 -18.79
N THR A 125 -3.67 -1.09 -19.79
CA THR A 125 -4.35 -1.91 -20.78
C THR A 125 -4.32 -3.37 -20.34
N PHE A 126 -5.35 -4.13 -20.72
CA PHE A 126 -5.52 -5.55 -20.41
C PHE A 126 -5.61 -6.31 -21.73
N LYS A 127 -4.49 -6.84 -22.23
CA LYS A 127 -4.43 -7.53 -23.53
C LYS A 127 -3.66 -8.84 -23.42
N GLU A 128 -4.34 -9.95 -23.71
CA GLU A 128 -3.79 -11.32 -23.63
C GLU A 128 -2.52 -11.49 -24.48
N ASN A 129 -2.53 -10.96 -25.71
CA ASN A 129 -1.46 -11.14 -26.68
C ASN A 129 -0.62 -9.88 -26.90
N SER A 130 -0.50 -9.01 -25.89
CA SER A 130 0.35 -7.82 -26.01
C SER A 130 1.84 -8.17 -26.08
N SER A 131 2.61 -7.40 -26.85
CA SER A 131 4.08 -7.45 -26.78
C SER A 131 4.61 -6.77 -25.52
N ASP A 132 3.79 -5.93 -24.87
CA ASP A 132 4.12 -5.30 -23.60
C ASP A 132 3.93 -6.29 -22.44
N LEU A 133 4.98 -6.50 -21.64
CA LEU A 133 4.95 -7.46 -20.53
C LEU A 133 3.94 -7.04 -19.46
N GLN A 134 3.83 -5.75 -19.15
CA GLN A 134 2.91 -5.27 -18.11
C GLN A 134 1.45 -5.44 -18.53
N GLU A 135 1.11 -5.18 -19.80
CA GLU A 135 -0.25 -5.39 -20.32
C GLU A 135 -0.67 -6.86 -20.25
N ARG A 136 0.26 -7.80 -20.51
CA ARG A 136 0.00 -9.23 -20.33
C ARG A 136 -0.19 -9.61 -18.87
N ILE A 137 0.71 -9.17 -17.98
CA ILE A 137 0.61 -9.42 -16.54
C ILE A 137 -0.73 -8.90 -16.00
N ASN A 138 -1.13 -7.68 -16.39
CA ASN A 138 -2.41 -7.10 -15.99
C ASN A 138 -3.60 -7.96 -16.46
N TYR A 139 -3.57 -8.43 -17.71
CA TYR A 139 -4.61 -9.28 -18.27
C TYR A 139 -4.70 -10.62 -17.54
N GLU A 140 -3.56 -11.30 -17.36
CA GLU A 140 -3.54 -12.60 -16.69
C GLU A 140 -3.93 -12.48 -15.21
N LEU A 141 -3.44 -11.46 -14.49
CA LEU A 141 -3.85 -11.18 -13.10
C LEU A 141 -5.36 -10.95 -13.01
N TRP A 142 -5.93 -10.20 -13.96
CA TRP A 142 -7.38 -9.97 -13.96
C TRP A 142 -8.13 -11.29 -14.17
N LYS A 143 -7.78 -12.03 -15.21
CA LYS A 143 -8.43 -13.30 -15.59
C LYS A 143 -8.34 -14.35 -14.49
N ASP A 144 -7.14 -14.52 -13.92
CA ASP A 144 -6.82 -15.62 -13.00
C ASP A 144 -7.23 -15.31 -11.56
N VAL A 145 -7.20 -14.04 -11.14
CA VAL A 145 -7.39 -13.64 -9.73
C VAL A 145 -8.56 -12.69 -9.53
N LEU A 146 -8.59 -11.58 -10.26
CA LEU A 146 -9.54 -10.49 -9.96
C LEU A 146 -10.96 -10.79 -10.44
N GLN A 147 -11.11 -11.51 -11.54
CA GLN A 147 -12.40 -11.68 -12.22
C GLN A 147 -13.47 -12.32 -11.35
N LYS A 148 -13.07 -13.24 -10.45
CA LYS A 148 -13.98 -13.91 -9.53
C LYS A 148 -14.69 -12.92 -8.59
N GLU A 149 -13.99 -11.86 -8.19
CA GLU A 149 -14.46 -10.92 -7.18
C GLU A 149 -14.95 -9.59 -7.80
N LEU A 150 -14.27 -9.12 -8.85
CA LEU A 150 -14.53 -7.83 -9.49
C LEU A 150 -15.36 -7.93 -10.78
N GLY A 151 -15.62 -9.15 -11.26
CA GLY A 151 -16.32 -9.39 -12.53
C GLY A 151 -15.41 -9.31 -13.76
N PRO A 152 -16.00 -9.27 -14.97
CA PRO A 152 -15.23 -9.33 -16.22
C PRO A 152 -14.24 -8.16 -16.34
N SER A 153 -13.13 -8.40 -17.04
CA SER A 153 -12.16 -7.33 -17.33
C SER A 153 -12.82 -6.21 -18.13
N PRO A 154 -12.46 -4.94 -17.87
CA PRO A 154 -12.83 -3.85 -18.76
C PRO A 154 -12.36 -4.16 -20.18
N GLU A 155 -13.21 -3.89 -21.19
CA GLU A 155 -12.95 -4.26 -22.60
C GLU A 155 -11.73 -3.54 -23.20
N ASN A 156 -11.39 -2.37 -22.67
CA ASN A 156 -10.39 -1.49 -23.27
C ASN A 156 -9.19 -1.27 -22.34
N ARG A 157 -9.33 -0.32 -21.42
CA ARG A 157 -8.27 0.11 -20.51
C ARG A 157 -8.87 0.68 -19.24
N ILE A 158 -8.13 0.57 -18.16
CA ILE A 158 -8.36 1.38 -16.96
C ILE A 158 -7.42 2.58 -17.05
N VAL A 159 -8.01 3.77 -17.03
CA VAL A 159 -7.25 5.00 -16.82
C VAL A 159 -7.35 5.31 -15.34
N THR A 160 -6.22 5.23 -14.64
CA THR A 160 -6.13 5.59 -13.23
C THR A 160 -4.81 6.31 -12.99
N HIS A 161 -4.73 7.10 -11.93
CA HIS A 161 -3.47 7.66 -11.52
C HIS A 161 -2.56 6.52 -11.05
N CYS A 162 -1.36 6.37 -11.64
CA CYS A 162 -0.43 5.36 -11.13
C CYS A 162 0.13 5.85 -9.81
N CYS A 163 0.14 5.02 -8.77
CA CYS A 163 1.19 4.99 -7.76
C CYS A 163 0.90 4.01 -6.61
N ALA A 164 1.99 3.65 -5.93
CA ALA A 164 1.98 2.99 -4.61
C ALA A 164 1.57 3.94 -3.46
N THR A 165 1.09 5.14 -3.77
CA THR A 165 0.75 6.19 -2.80
C THR A 165 -0.71 6.61 -2.99
N PHE A 166 -1.56 6.31 -2.01
CA PHE A 166 -3.00 6.53 -2.06
C PHE A 166 -3.60 6.66 -0.66
N ALA A 167 -4.71 7.38 -0.55
CA ALA A 167 -5.58 7.36 0.63
C ALA A 167 -6.77 6.43 0.41
N VAL A 168 -7.18 5.71 1.45
CA VAL A 168 -8.26 4.74 1.40
C VAL A 168 -8.98 4.68 2.74
N LYS A 169 -10.28 4.44 2.68
CA LYS A 169 -11.10 4.18 3.87
C LYS A 169 -11.03 2.73 4.28
N ARG A 170 -11.15 2.48 5.58
CA ARG A 170 -11.20 1.13 6.15
C ARG A 170 -12.25 0.27 5.48
N GLU A 171 -13.44 0.82 5.24
CA GLU A 171 -14.56 0.10 4.66
C GLU A 171 -14.26 -0.36 3.23
N ALA A 172 -13.46 0.40 2.47
CA ALA A 172 -13.02 0.00 1.14
C ALA A 172 -12.00 -1.16 1.17
N ILE A 173 -11.12 -1.20 2.17
CA ILE A 173 -10.23 -2.36 2.40
C ILE A 173 -11.03 -3.58 2.84
N LEU A 174 -12.03 -3.38 3.70
CA LEU A 174 -12.86 -4.46 4.23
C LEU A 174 -13.98 -4.90 3.28
N ALA A 175 -14.13 -4.24 2.13
CA ALA A 175 -15.09 -4.63 1.11
C ALA A 175 -14.78 -6.01 0.49
N HIS A 176 -13.54 -6.46 0.61
CA HIS A 176 -13.10 -7.78 0.16
C HIS A 176 -12.45 -8.56 1.31
N PRO A 177 -12.59 -9.91 1.32
CA PRO A 177 -11.99 -10.74 2.36
C PRO A 177 -10.46 -10.72 2.26
N ALA A 178 -9.75 -10.92 3.38
CA ALA A 178 -8.29 -10.90 3.40
C ALA A 178 -7.64 -11.87 2.38
N ILE A 179 -8.28 -13.02 2.13
CA ILE A 179 -7.81 -14.01 1.14
C ILE A 179 -7.77 -13.46 -0.28
N PHE A 180 -8.64 -12.51 -0.63
CA PHE A 180 -8.62 -11.85 -1.94
C PHE A 180 -7.28 -11.12 -2.15
N TYR A 181 -6.85 -10.33 -1.18
CA TYR A 181 -5.57 -9.62 -1.24
C TYR A 181 -4.37 -10.56 -1.20
N SER A 182 -4.43 -11.65 -0.41
CA SER A 182 -3.39 -12.68 -0.40
C SER A 182 -3.21 -13.33 -1.76
N ASN A 183 -4.31 -13.69 -2.45
CA ASN A 183 -4.23 -14.29 -3.77
C ASN A 183 -3.58 -13.35 -4.80
N ILE A 184 -3.84 -12.03 -4.71
CA ILE A 184 -3.17 -11.04 -5.56
C ILE A 184 -1.67 -11.01 -5.29
N LEU A 185 -1.26 -10.97 -4.03
CA LEU A 185 0.16 -10.96 -3.65
C LEU A 185 0.87 -12.24 -4.06
N ASP A 186 0.28 -13.40 -3.79
CA ASP A 186 0.84 -14.70 -4.15
C ASP A 186 1.03 -14.81 -5.66
N TYR A 187 0.06 -14.32 -6.44
CA TYR A 187 0.17 -14.28 -7.89
C TYR A 187 1.33 -13.41 -8.37
N ILE A 188 1.45 -12.19 -7.84
CA ILE A 188 2.50 -11.25 -8.23
C ILE A 188 3.90 -11.77 -7.84
N ILE A 189 4.03 -12.43 -6.69
CA ILE A 189 5.33 -12.88 -6.15
C ILE A 189 5.80 -14.20 -6.75
N TYR A 190 4.89 -15.15 -6.99
CA TYR A 190 5.28 -16.53 -7.36
C TYR A 190 5.10 -16.84 -8.85
N LYS A 191 4.32 -16.04 -9.60
CA LYS A 191 4.15 -16.27 -11.05
C LYS A 191 5.22 -15.58 -11.89
N TYR A 192 5.81 -14.49 -11.40
CA TYR A 192 6.82 -13.67 -12.10
C TYR A 192 8.02 -13.41 -11.20
#